data_AF-A0A7X5N2N3-F1
#
_entry.id   AF-A0A7X5N2N3-F1
#
_cell.length_a   1.000
_cell.length_b   1.000
_cell.length_c   1.000
_cell.angle_alpha   90.00
_cell.angle_beta   90.00
_cell.angle_gamma   90.00
#
_symmetry.space_group_name_H-M   'P 1'
#
loop_
_entity.id
_entity.type
_entity.pdbx_description
1 polymer ?
#
loop_
_entity_poly.entity_id
_entity_poly.type
_entity_poly.pdbx_seq_one_letter_code
_entity_poly.pdbx_strand_id
1 'polypeptide(L)'
;FERFFPPWLATVSLVNLLLANAFFIYITLVAAFKRDYFKLAPYALTVPFYWVLQSIAAYKGLWQLIHNPFYWEKTTHGISKHSENERRAALEE
;
A
#
# COMPACT_ATOMS: atom_id res chain seq x y z
N PHE A 1 13.03 32.45 -2.56
CA PHE A 1 12.45 31.23 -3.14
C PHE A 1 12.87 31.07 -4.60
N GLU A 2 12.58 32.05 -5.47
CA GLU A 2 12.89 31.95 -6.92
C GLU A 2 14.35 31.72 -7.30
N ARG A 3 15.31 32.21 -6.49
CA ARG A 3 16.75 31.97 -6.69
C ARG A 3 17.14 30.49 -6.62
N PHE A 4 16.44 29.70 -5.80
CA PHE A 4 16.71 28.26 -5.61
C PHE A 4 15.63 27.37 -6.23
N PHE A 5 14.44 27.92 -6.48
CA PHE A 5 13.29 27.21 -7.02
C PHE A 5 12.62 28.06 -8.10
N PRO A 6 13.19 28.09 -9.32
CA PRO A 6 12.66 28.90 -10.41
C PRO A 6 11.28 28.38 -10.86
N PRO A 7 10.41 29.24 -11.42
CA PRO A 7 9.03 28.88 -11.76
C PRO A 7 8.90 27.67 -12.69
N TRP A 8 9.81 27.53 -13.67
CA TRP A 8 9.80 26.38 -14.58
C TRP A 8 10.03 25.06 -13.83
N LEU A 9 10.92 25.06 -12.83
CA LEU A 9 11.22 23.87 -12.03
C LEU A 9 10.03 23.52 -11.13
N ALA A 10 9.33 24.53 -10.60
CA ALA A 10 8.09 24.32 -9.87
C ALA A 10 7.02 23.67 -10.77
N THR A 11 6.85 24.15 -12.00
CA THR A 11 5.90 23.56 -12.95
C THR A 11 6.25 22.12 -13.30
N VAL A 12 7.51 21.84 -13.62
CA VAL A 12 7.98 20.47 -13.89
C VAL A 12 7.77 19.56 -12.68
N SER A 13 8.08 20.05 -11.47
CA SER A 13 7.91 19.29 -10.24
C SER A 13 6.44 18.97 -9.97
N LEU A 14 5.53 19.93 -10.17
CA LEU A 14 4.10 19.73 -10.02
C LEU A 14 3.55 18.75 -11.05
N VAL A 15 3.93 18.89 -12.31
CA VAL A 15 3.53 17.97 -13.38
C VAL A 15 4.02 16.56 -13.07
N ASN A 16 5.29 16.41 -12.66
CA ASN A 16 5.85 15.12 -12.27
C ASN A 16 5.10 14.52 -11.08
N LEU A 17 4.82 15.33 -10.04
CA LEU A 17 4.05 14.89 -8.88
C LEU A 17 2.69 14.36 -9.30
N LEU A 18 1.93 15.09 -10.12
CA LEU A 18 0.59 14.67 -10.52
C LEU A 18 0.61 13.46 -11.45
N LEU A 19 1.44 13.49 -12.50
CA LEU A 19 1.48 12.43 -13.51
C LEU A 19 2.02 11.11 -12.94
N ALA A 20 3.12 11.15 -12.19
CA ALA A 20 3.71 9.92 -11.64
C ALA A 20 2.78 9.26 -10.61
N ASN A 21 2.15 10.05 -9.74
CA ASN A 21 1.21 9.50 -8.75
C ASN A 21 -0.07 8.99 -9.40
N ALA A 22 -0.61 9.70 -10.40
CA ALA A 22 -1.76 9.22 -11.18
C ALA A 22 -1.42 7.92 -11.93
N PHE A 23 -0.21 7.82 -12.49
CA PHE A 23 0.26 6.58 -13.12
C PHE A 23 0.36 5.43 -12.13
N PHE A 24 0.84 5.66 -10.90
CA PHE A 24 0.87 4.63 -9.85
C PHE A 24 -0.52 4.12 -9.44
N ILE A 25 -1.49 5.03 -9.34
CA ILE A 25 -2.89 4.67 -9.09
C ILE A 25 -3.43 3.85 -10.28
N TYR A 26 -3.14 4.28 -11.50
CA TYR A 26 -3.57 3.61 -12.72
C TYR A 26 -3.01 2.19 -12.85
N ILE A 27 -1.73 1.95 -12.59
CA ILE A 27 -1.17 0.59 -12.64
C ILE A 27 -1.80 -0.32 -11.58
N THR A 28 -2.15 0.23 -10.41
CA THR A 28 -2.85 -0.52 -9.35
C THR A 28 -4.25 -0.92 -9.81
N LEU A 29 -4.94 -0.01 -10.50
CA LEU A 29 -6.22 -0.29 -11.14
C LEU A 29 -6.08 -1.41 -12.18
N VAL A 30 -5.12 -1.29 -13.11
CA VAL A 30 -4.87 -2.28 -14.16
C VAL A 30 -4.53 -3.66 -13.56
N ALA A 31 -3.79 -3.71 -12.46
CA ALA A 31 -3.48 -4.96 -11.78
C ALA A 31 -4.74 -5.68 -11.25
N ALA A 32 -5.74 -4.94 -10.75
CA ALA A 32 -7.02 -5.51 -10.34
C ALA A 32 -7.84 -6.00 -11.55
N PHE A 33 -7.88 -5.22 -12.63
CA PHE A 33 -8.58 -5.59 -13.87
C PHE A 33 -7.97 -6.83 -14.53
N LYS A 34 -6.65 -6.96 -14.59
CA LYS A 34 -5.96 -8.12 -15.18
C LYS A 34 -6.22 -9.44 -14.42
N ARG A 35 -6.71 -9.36 -13.18
CA ARG A 35 -7.05 -10.52 -12.32
C ARG A 35 -8.56 -10.75 -12.22
N ASP A 36 -9.36 -10.07 -13.03
CA ASP A 36 -10.83 -10.09 -12.98
C ASP A 36 -11.41 -9.66 -11.61
N TYR A 37 -10.64 -8.90 -10.82
CA TYR A 37 -11.03 -8.41 -9.50
C TYR A 37 -11.72 -7.04 -9.60
N PHE A 38 -12.76 -6.95 -10.42
CA PHE A 38 -13.45 -5.69 -10.71
C PHE A 38 -14.03 -5.01 -9.47
N LYS A 39 -14.49 -5.79 -8.49
CA LYS A 39 -15.00 -5.27 -7.20
C LYS A 39 -13.92 -4.56 -6.38
N LEU A 40 -12.65 -4.93 -6.57
CA LEU A 40 -11.52 -4.33 -5.86
C LEU A 40 -10.91 -3.14 -6.60
N ALA A 41 -11.22 -2.97 -7.89
CA ALA A 41 -10.64 -1.93 -8.71
C ALA A 41 -10.85 -0.49 -8.18
N PRO A 42 -12.03 -0.10 -7.65
CA PRO A 42 -12.22 1.24 -7.08
C PRO A 42 -11.28 1.57 -5.92
N TYR A 43 -10.81 0.55 -5.19
CA TYR A 43 -9.88 0.75 -4.08
C TYR A 43 -8.47 1.15 -4.54
N ALA A 44 -8.16 1.13 -5.84
CA ALA A 44 -6.92 1.75 -6.34
C ALA A 44 -6.84 3.25 -5.98
N LEU A 45 -7.98 3.93 -5.80
CA LEU A 45 -8.01 5.33 -5.36
C LEU A 45 -7.56 5.53 -3.90
N THR A 46 -7.51 4.47 -3.09
CA THR A 46 -7.05 4.55 -1.69
C THR A 46 -5.53 4.39 -1.56
N VAL A 47 -4.82 4.13 -2.66
CA VAL A 47 -3.36 3.97 -2.70
C VAL A 47 -2.60 5.14 -2.06
N PRO A 48 -3.00 6.42 -2.20
CA PRO A 48 -2.36 7.52 -1.49
C PRO A 48 -2.41 7.40 0.04
N PHE A 49 -3.53 6.91 0.59
CA PHE A 49 -3.63 6.63 2.03
C PHE A 49 -2.74 5.45 2.42
N TYR A 50 -2.63 4.44 1.55
CA TYR A 50 -1.74 3.31 1.76
C TYR A 50 -0.26 3.73 1.83
N TRP A 51 0.18 4.73 1.05
CA TRP A 51 1.55 5.27 1.15
C TRP A 51 1.85 5.91 2.51
N VAL A 52 0.86 6.56 3.13
CA VAL A 52 1.00 7.11 4.48
C VAL A 52 1.20 5.99 5.50
N LEU A 53 0.37 4.94 5.41
CA LEU A 53 0.53 3.74 6.26
C LEU A 53 1.89 3.08 6.06
N GLN A 54 2.37 3.00 4.82
CA GLN A 54 3.68 2.46 4.49
C GLN A 54 4.81 3.31 5.07
N SER A 55 4.66 4.63 5.06
CA SER A 55 5.61 5.56 5.68
C SER A 55 5.68 5.34 7.20
N ILE A 56 4.53 5.23 7.87
CA ILE A 56 4.46 4.93 9.30
C ILE A 56 5.12 3.58 9.61
N ALA A 57 4.82 2.55 8.82
CA ALA A 57 5.42 1.22 8.98
C ALA A 57 6.95 1.26 8.79
N ALA A 58 7.46 2.05 7.85
CA ALA A 58 8.90 2.20 7.62
C ALA A 58 9.61 2.83 8.83
N TYR A 59 9.07 3.90 9.41
CA TYR A 59 9.64 4.49 10.62
C TYR A 59 9.58 3.54 11.83
N LYS A 60 8.47 2.81 11.97
CA LYS A 60 8.34 1.78 13.02
C LYS A 60 9.38 0.66 12.83
N GLY A 61 9.58 0.20 11.60
CA GLY A 61 10.60 -0.80 11.27
C GLY A 61 12.02 -0.30 11.54
N LEU A 62 12.32 0.96 11.21
CA LEU A 62 13.61 1.58 11.52
C LEU A 62 13.85 1.65 13.03
N TRP A 63 12.83 2.03 13.81
CA TRP A 63 12.92 2.04 15.26
C TRP A 63 13.18 0.65 15.84
N GLN A 64 12.45 -0.37 15.33
CA GLN A 64 12.61 -1.76 15.73
C GLN A 64 13.99 -2.30 15.37
N LEU A 65 14.54 -1.93 14.21
CA LEU A 65 15.88 -2.35 13.80
C LEU A 65 16.95 -1.91 14.81
N ILE A 66 16.80 -0.74 15.44
CA ILE A 66 17.75 -0.21 16.43
C ILE A 66 17.52 -0.83 17.81
N HIS A 67 16.27 -0.93 18.26
CA HIS A 67 15.96 -1.32 19.64
C HIS A 67 15.75 -2.82 19.83
N ASN A 68 15.31 -3.52 18.79
CA ASN A 68 15.05 -4.96 18.81
C ASN A 68 15.28 -5.57 17.40
N PRO A 69 16.55 -5.69 16.96
CA PRO A 69 16.93 -5.96 15.57
C PRO A 69 16.40 -7.30 15.01
N PHE A 70 16.04 -8.24 15.88
CA PHE A 70 15.52 -9.56 15.49
C PHE A 70 14.03 -9.72 15.82
N TYR A 71 13.33 -8.63 16.12
CA TYR A 71 11.90 -8.66 16.35
C TYR A 71 11.13 -8.77 15.04
N TRP A 72 10.18 -9.68 15.02
CA TRP A 72 9.29 -9.86 13.90
C TRP A 72 7.84 -9.86 14.40
N GLU A 73 7.07 -8.86 13.97
CA GLU A 73 5.65 -8.75 14.29
C GLU A 73 4.84 -9.72 13.41
N LYS A 74 4.62 -10.93 13.92
CA LYS A 74 3.72 -11.89 13.28
C LYS A 74 2.29 -11.41 13.39
N THR A 75 1.57 -11.42 12.28
CA THR A 75 0.11 -11.32 12.29
C THR A 75 -0.49 -12.62 12.82
N THR A 76 -1.56 -12.54 13.60
CA THR A 76 -2.31 -13.73 14.03
C THR A 76 -3.03 -14.35 12.82
N HIS A 77 -2.65 -15.56 12.43
CA HIS A 77 -3.28 -16.30 11.34
C HIS A 77 -4.53 -17.05 11.82
N GLY A 78 -5.41 -17.45 10.89
CA GLY A 78 -6.57 -18.31 11.19
C GLY A 78 -7.77 -17.60 11.80
N ILE A 79 -7.76 -16.27 11.92
CA ILE A 79 -8.88 -15.47 12.46
C ILE A 79 -9.93 -15.10 11.40
N SER A 80 -9.78 -15.56 10.16
CA SER A 80 -10.75 -15.28 9.09
C SER A 80 -11.93 -16.25 9.19
N LYS A 81 -13.15 -15.75 8.95
CA LYS A 81 -14.36 -16.60 8.87
C LYS A 81 -14.24 -17.70 7.81
N HIS A 82 -13.42 -17.47 6.78
CA HIS A 82 -13.15 -18.46 5.74
C HIS A 82 -12.36 -19.66 6.31
N SER A 83 -11.31 -19.38 7.09
CA SER A 83 -10.48 -20.42 7.73
C SER A 83 -11.27 -21.24 8.77
N GLU A 84 -12.23 -20.62 9.47
CA GLU A 84 -13.13 -21.33 10.38
C GLU A 84 -14.06 -22.29 9.63
N ASN A 85 -14.64 -21.84 8.51
CA ASN A 85 -15.51 -22.66 7.68
C ASN A 85 -14.77 -23.85 7.05
N GLU A 86 -13.55 -23.64 6.54
CA GLU A 86 -12.71 -24.73 6.03
C GLU A 86 -12.40 -25.76 7.12
N ARG A 87 -12.06 -25.29 8.33
CA ARG A 87 -11.78 -26.17 9.47
C ARG A 87 -13.02 -26.95 9.90
N ARG A 88 -14.21 -26.34 9.91
CA ARG A 88 -15.46 -27.05 10.20
C ARG A 88 -15.77 -28.12 9.16
N ALA A 89 -15.64 -27.79 7.88
CA ALA A 89 -15.86 -28.76 6.80
C ALA A 89 -14.92 -29.98 6.91
N ALA A 90 -13.63 -29.76 7.22
CA ALA A 90 -12.67 -30.84 7.42
C ALA A 90 -12.87 -31.68 8.69
N LEU A 91 -13.67 -31.20 9.65
CA LEU A 91 -14.04 -31.96 10.87
C LEU A 91 -15.36 -32.71 10.70
N GLU A 92 -16.16 -32.33 9.70
CA GLU A 92 -17.43 -32.97 9.33
C GLU A 92 -17.21 -34.12 8.31
N GLU A 93 -16.03 -34.21 7.69
CA GLU A 93 -15.51 -35.34 6.87
C GLU A 93 -14.94 -36.48 7.74
#